data_AF-A0AAD6F4W6-F1
#
_entry.id   AF-A0AAD6F4W6-F1
#
_cell.length_a   1.000
_cell.length_b   1.000
_cell.length_c   1.000
_cell.angle_alpha   90.00
_cell.angle_beta   90.00
_cell.angle_gamma   90.00
#
_symmetry.space_group_name_H-M   'P 1'
#
loop_
_entity.id
_entity.type
_entity.pdbx_description
1 polymer ?
#
loop_
_entity_poly.entity_id
_entity_poly.type
_entity_poly.pdbx_seq_one_letter_code
_entity_poly.pdbx_strand_id
1 'polypeptide(L)'
;MAGTRLQALIKRVAPRAVWTHSIIHREALASKQLSTELNAVLSDVITTVNYIKRKPLKARLFSALCEGMGSEYTAVLFHGESRWLSRGKVLSRVLALKDEIRIFLEEEGNDLASKFNDEHVLMKLAYLSDMFVKLNELNLQLQGNNTHHPHLADKIQSFTWKLDMWGRRLERGDIDSFENLKAFIEINELQNTAFPCMRDHISALKVSFQKYFSVDDSAKYDWIRDPFVATPPTTFSTAEEEQYIEMTSDSTMRLLFKSKTMAGFWVGVEKEYPLIENLFLPGM
;
A
#
# COMPACT_ATOMS: atom_id res chain seq x y z
N MET A 1 13.03 -18.80 6.81
CA MET A 1 14.44 -19.13 7.12
C MET A 1 15.39 -19.11 5.90
N ALA A 2 14.99 -18.62 4.71
CA ALA A 2 15.88 -18.58 3.53
C ALA A 2 16.84 -17.37 3.46
N GLY A 3 16.57 -16.27 4.19
CA GLY A 3 17.34 -15.02 4.08
C GLY A 3 18.70 -15.00 4.79
N THR A 4 18.87 -15.75 5.87
CA THR A 4 20.07 -15.69 6.73
C THR A 4 21.33 -16.24 6.05
N ARG A 5 21.20 -17.24 5.19
CA ARG A 5 22.34 -17.82 4.45
C ARG A 5 22.84 -16.87 3.34
N LEU A 6 21.94 -16.18 2.64
CA LEU A 6 22.31 -15.19 1.63
C LEU A 6 22.97 -13.96 2.26
N GLN A 7 22.42 -13.46 3.36
CA GLN A 7 23.03 -12.37 4.14
C GLN A 7 24.46 -12.70 4.57
N ALA A 8 24.70 -13.91 5.07
CA ALA A 8 26.03 -14.34 5.48
C ALA A 8 27.03 -14.42 4.31
N LEU A 9 26.57 -14.81 3.12
CA LEU A 9 27.40 -14.85 1.91
C LEU A 9 27.74 -13.44 1.40
N ILE A 10 26.77 -12.53 1.37
CA ILE A 10 26.98 -11.13 0.96
C ILE A 10 27.96 -10.44 1.91
N LYS A 11 27.81 -10.64 3.23
CA LYS A 11 28.71 -10.05 4.24
C LYS A 11 30.16 -10.53 4.14
N ARG A 12 30.44 -11.68 3.50
CA ARG A 12 31.82 -12.12 3.24
C ARG A 12 32.51 -11.27 2.18
N VAL A 13 31.75 -10.72 1.23
CA VAL A 13 32.27 -9.90 0.12
C VAL A 13 32.13 -8.41 0.43
N ALA A 14 31.07 -8.01 1.14
CA ALA A 14 30.80 -6.65 1.57
C ALA A 14 30.49 -6.62 3.08
N PRO A 15 31.52 -6.58 3.95
CA PRO A 15 31.35 -6.64 5.41
C PRO A 15 30.50 -5.49 5.98
N ARG A 16 30.49 -4.34 5.30
CA ARG A 16 29.73 -3.14 5.67
C ARG A 16 28.29 -3.14 5.15
N ALA A 17 27.85 -4.17 4.42
CA ALA A 17 26.49 -4.22 3.88
C ALA A 17 25.43 -4.28 5.00
N VAL A 18 24.50 -3.33 4.96
CA VAL A 18 23.35 -3.25 5.87
C VAL A 18 22.16 -3.96 5.23
N TRP A 19 21.44 -4.75 6.00
CA TRP A 19 20.22 -5.40 5.52
C TRP A 19 18.99 -4.65 5.98
N THR A 20 18.25 -4.08 5.05
CA THR A 20 16.95 -3.46 5.30
C THR A 20 15.84 -4.40 4.84
N HIS A 21 14.73 -4.42 5.58
CA HIS A 21 13.53 -5.11 5.11
C HIS A 21 12.96 -4.35 3.91
N SER A 22 12.59 -5.06 2.84
CA SER A 22 11.94 -4.47 1.68
C SER A 22 10.74 -3.62 2.12
N ILE A 23 10.69 -2.38 1.64
CA ILE A 23 9.61 -1.46 1.97
C ILE A 23 8.23 -2.00 1.56
N ILE A 24 8.19 -2.74 0.44
CA ILE A 24 7.00 -3.41 -0.06
C ILE A 24 6.54 -4.50 0.91
N HIS A 25 7.49 -5.22 1.50
CA HIS A 25 7.17 -6.23 2.51
C HIS A 25 6.67 -5.59 3.81
N ARG A 26 7.30 -4.49 4.27
CA ARG A 26 6.83 -3.72 5.43
C ARG A 26 5.43 -3.16 5.20
N GLU A 27 5.16 -2.62 4.02
CA GLU A 27 3.83 -2.10 3.64
C GLU A 27 2.80 -3.23 3.66
N ALA A 28 3.09 -4.38 3.04
CA ALA A 28 2.18 -5.51 3.06
C ALA A 28 1.87 -6.02 4.48
N LEU A 29 2.85 -5.96 5.40
CA LEU A 29 2.63 -6.28 6.81
C LEU A 29 1.80 -5.21 7.52
N ALA A 30 2.05 -3.93 7.24
CA ALA A 30 1.31 -2.81 7.81
C ALA A 30 -0.18 -2.85 7.41
N SER A 31 -0.45 -3.21 6.16
CA SER A 31 -1.77 -3.21 5.54
C SER A 31 -2.63 -4.43 5.86
N LYS A 32 -2.09 -5.44 6.56
CA LYS A 32 -2.74 -6.75 6.75
C LYS A 32 -3.91 -6.71 7.74
N GLN A 33 -3.95 -5.73 8.63
CA GLN A 33 -4.90 -5.71 9.75
C GLN A 33 -6.30 -5.32 9.29
N LEU A 34 -7.30 -6.14 9.65
CA LEU A 34 -8.72 -5.92 9.36
C LEU A 34 -9.52 -6.12 10.65
N SER A 35 -10.66 -5.44 10.78
CA SER A 35 -11.64 -5.75 11.83
C SER A 35 -12.30 -7.11 11.55
N THR A 36 -12.82 -7.77 12.59
CA THR A 36 -13.42 -9.11 12.48
C THR A 36 -14.51 -9.17 11.42
N GLU A 37 -15.37 -8.15 11.38
CA GLU A 37 -16.47 -8.06 10.42
C GLU A 37 -15.99 -7.89 8.97
N LEU A 38 -14.98 -7.05 8.74
CA LEU A 38 -14.41 -6.85 7.40
C LEU A 38 -13.65 -8.09 6.94
N ASN A 39 -12.97 -8.78 7.86
CA ASN A 39 -12.28 -10.02 7.55
C ASN A 39 -13.26 -11.14 7.17
N ALA A 40 -14.43 -11.20 7.83
CA ALA A 40 -15.49 -12.14 7.46
C ALA A 40 -15.98 -11.90 6.03
N VAL A 41 -16.30 -10.65 5.67
CA VAL A 41 -16.71 -10.29 4.29
C VAL A 41 -15.62 -10.62 3.27
N LEU A 42 -14.35 -10.33 3.58
CA LEU A 42 -13.24 -10.68 2.71
C LEU A 42 -13.09 -12.20 2.52
N SER A 43 -13.29 -12.98 3.58
CA SER A 43 -13.25 -14.44 3.54
C SER A 43 -14.39 -15.02 2.70
N ASP A 44 -15.60 -14.48 2.83
CA ASP A 44 -16.76 -14.87 2.04
C ASP A 44 -16.50 -14.62 0.54
N VAL A 45 -15.98 -13.45 0.18
CA VAL A 45 -15.61 -13.12 -1.21
C VAL A 45 -14.54 -14.06 -1.76
N ILE A 46 -13.48 -14.31 -1.00
CA ILE A 46 -12.40 -15.23 -1.42
C ILE A 46 -12.98 -16.64 -1.65
N THR A 47 -13.86 -17.10 -0.75
CA THR A 47 -14.51 -18.40 -0.86
C THR A 47 -15.37 -18.48 -2.12
N THR A 48 -16.16 -17.45 -2.41
CA THR A 48 -16.99 -17.35 -3.61
C THR A 48 -16.16 -17.34 -4.89
N VAL A 49 -15.12 -16.50 -4.97
CA VAL A 49 -14.25 -16.43 -6.14
C VAL A 49 -13.57 -17.78 -6.40
N ASN A 50 -13.06 -18.41 -5.34
CA ASN A 50 -12.45 -19.73 -5.42
C ASN A 50 -13.47 -20.78 -5.87
N TYR A 51 -14.71 -20.74 -5.36
CA TYR A 51 -15.77 -21.66 -5.77
C TYR A 51 -16.07 -21.57 -7.27
N ILE A 52 -16.22 -20.36 -7.81
CA ILE A 52 -16.46 -20.11 -9.24
C ILE A 52 -15.27 -20.58 -10.08
N LYS A 53 -14.04 -20.28 -9.65
CA LYS A 53 -12.81 -20.55 -10.42
C LYS A 53 -12.26 -21.97 -10.28
N ARG A 54 -12.65 -22.72 -9.24
CA ARG A 54 -12.08 -24.03 -8.92
C ARG A 54 -12.30 -25.06 -10.03
N LYS A 55 -13.42 -24.98 -10.77
CA LYS A 55 -13.74 -25.90 -11.87
C LYS A 55 -13.91 -25.12 -13.17
N PRO A 56 -13.26 -25.54 -14.29
CA PRO A 56 -13.43 -24.88 -15.58
C PRO A 56 -14.88 -24.78 -16.05
N LEU A 57 -15.70 -25.80 -15.75
CA LEU A 57 -17.13 -25.78 -16.06
C LEU A 57 -17.86 -24.65 -15.32
N LYS A 58 -17.62 -24.47 -14.02
CA LYS A 58 -18.23 -23.39 -13.22
C LYS A 58 -17.82 -22.01 -13.76
N ALA A 59 -16.55 -21.84 -14.08
CA ALA A 59 -16.07 -20.59 -14.68
C ALA A 59 -16.74 -20.29 -16.03
N ARG A 60 -16.98 -21.32 -16.87
CA ARG A 60 -17.70 -21.18 -18.14
C ARG A 60 -19.18 -20.87 -17.95
N LEU A 61 -19.86 -21.55 -17.03
CA LEU A 61 -21.27 -21.30 -16.71
C LEU A 61 -21.47 -19.89 -16.18
N PHE A 62 -20.61 -19.47 -15.26
CA PHE A 62 -20.62 -18.10 -14.75
C PHE A 62 -20.37 -17.07 -15.86
N SER A 63 -19.43 -17.34 -16.77
CA SER A 63 -19.19 -16.46 -17.93
C SER A 63 -20.41 -16.34 -18.83
N ALA A 64 -21.07 -17.46 -19.14
CA ALA A 64 -22.29 -17.46 -19.95
C ALA A 64 -23.43 -16.70 -19.25
N LEU A 65 -23.56 -16.81 -17.93
CA LEU A 65 -24.53 -16.04 -17.16
C LEU A 65 -24.25 -14.54 -17.25
N CYS A 66 -23.00 -14.11 -17.05
CA CYS A 66 -22.61 -12.70 -17.18
C CYS A 66 -22.91 -12.15 -18.58
N GLU A 67 -22.60 -12.91 -19.63
CA GLU A 67 -22.90 -12.53 -21.02
C GLU A 67 -24.41 -12.39 -21.24
N GLY A 68 -25.20 -13.33 -20.71
CA GLY A 68 -26.67 -13.29 -20.79
C GLY A 68 -27.29 -12.11 -20.04
N MET A 69 -26.65 -11.63 -18.97
CA MET A 69 -27.08 -10.47 -18.19
C MET A 69 -26.57 -9.13 -18.74
N GLY A 70 -25.73 -9.16 -19.78
CA GLY A 70 -25.15 -7.94 -20.37
C GLY A 70 -24.12 -7.25 -19.46
N SER A 71 -23.49 -8.01 -18.56
CA SER A 71 -22.52 -7.48 -17.59
C SER A 71 -21.27 -6.93 -18.28
N GLU A 72 -20.67 -5.88 -17.72
CA GLU A 72 -19.39 -5.33 -18.22
C GLU A 72 -18.26 -6.37 -18.16
N TYR A 73 -18.30 -7.25 -17.17
CA TYR A 73 -17.31 -8.29 -16.95
C TYR A 73 -17.92 -9.68 -17.12
N THR A 74 -17.22 -10.56 -17.82
CA THR A 74 -17.65 -11.96 -18.00
C THR A 74 -16.98 -12.93 -17.02
N ALA A 75 -16.09 -12.43 -16.14
CA ALA A 75 -15.38 -13.28 -15.21
C ALA A 75 -14.90 -12.54 -13.97
N VAL A 76 -14.99 -13.19 -12.81
CA VAL A 76 -14.23 -12.79 -11.62
C VAL A 76 -12.72 -12.95 -11.84
N LEU A 77 -11.90 -12.20 -11.10
CA LEU A 77 -10.44 -12.32 -11.15
C LEU A 77 -9.96 -13.43 -10.21
N PHE A 78 -8.98 -14.23 -10.63
CA PHE A 78 -8.40 -15.28 -9.78
C PHE A 78 -7.50 -14.67 -8.69
N HIS A 79 -7.64 -15.16 -7.45
CA HIS A 79 -6.74 -14.85 -6.34
C HIS A 79 -5.76 -16.01 -6.12
N GLY A 80 -4.46 -15.73 -6.17
CA GLY A 80 -3.44 -16.61 -5.58
C GLY A 80 -3.06 -16.07 -4.21
N GLU A 81 -3.01 -16.94 -3.19
CA GLU A 81 -2.71 -16.58 -1.80
C GLU A 81 -1.50 -15.65 -1.62
N SER A 82 -0.52 -15.74 -2.53
CA SER A 82 0.74 -14.99 -2.49
C SER A 82 0.66 -13.52 -2.95
N ARG A 83 -0.46 -13.03 -3.51
CA ARG A 83 -0.58 -11.64 -3.98
C ARG A 83 -1.70 -10.89 -3.27
N TRP A 84 -1.33 -10.20 -2.19
CA TRP A 84 -2.18 -9.21 -1.52
C TRP A 84 -2.61 -8.08 -2.48
N LEU A 85 -1.74 -7.72 -3.44
CA LEU A 85 -1.91 -6.59 -4.37
C LEU A 85 -3.05 -6.74 -5.37
N SER A 86 -3.42 -7.96 -5.75
CA SER A 86 -4.55 -8.18 -6.66
C SER A 86 -5.92 -8.10 -5.98
N ARG A 87 -5.97 -7.96 -4.64
CA ARG A 87 -7.24 -8.00 -3.90
C ARG A 87 -8.16 -6.82 -4.20
N GLY A 88 -7.63 -5.61 -4.40
CA GLY A 88 -8.46 -4.44 -4.74
C GLY A 88 -9.26 -4.66 -6.02
N LYS A 89 -8.58 -5.03 -7.12
CA LYS A 89 -9.24 -5.32 -8.40
C LYS A 89 -10.22 -6.49 -8.32
N VAL A 90 -9.91 -7.53 -7.54
CA VAL A 90 -10.82 -8.66 -7.30
C VAL A 90 -12.09 -8.16 -6.61
N LEU A 91 -11.97 -7.39 -5.53
CA LEU A 91 -13.10 -6.87 -4.78
C LEU A 91 -13.97 -5.93 -5.62
N SER A 92 -13.38 -5.01 -6.37
CA SER A 92 -14.14 -4.13 -7.28
C SER A 92 -14.91 -4.92 -8.33
N ARG A 93 -14.30 -5.97 -8.89
CA ARG A 93 -14.99 -6.83 -9.87
C ARG A 93 -16.09 -7.68 -9.25
N VAL A 94 -15.90 -8.17 -8.03
CA VAL A 94 -16.92 -8.92 -7.30
C VAL A 94 -18.10 -8.01 -6.95
N LEU A 95 -17.84 -6.76 -6.55
CA LEU A 95 -18.89 -5.77 -6.30
C LEU A 95 -19.68 -5.46 -7.59
N ALA A 96 -19.00 -5.29 -8.72
CA ALA A 96 -19.63 -5.07 -10.01
C ALA A 96 -20.48 -6.26 -10.48
N LEU A 97 -20.07 -7.49 -10.14
CA LEU A 97 -20.75 -8.73 -10.51
C LEU A 97 -21.63 -9.32 -9.39
N LYS A 98 -22.03 -8.50 -8.40
CA LYS A 98 -22.73 -9.01 -7.21
C LYS A 98 -24.03 -9.72 -7.54
N ASP A 99 -24.75 -9.27 -8.57
CA ASP A 99 -26.05 -9.81 -8.98
C ASP A 99 -25.90 -11.13 -9.73
N GLU A 100 -24.94 -11.20 -10.66
CA GLU A 100 -24.57 -12.42 -11.38
C GLU A 100 -24.04 -13.48 -10.41
N ILE A 101 -23.21 -13.07 -9.45
CA ILE A 101 -22.67 -13.95 -8.40
C ILE A 101 -23.81 -14.48 -7.53
N ARG A 102 -24.75 -13.63 -7.13
CA ARG A 102 -25.92 -14.03 -6.35
C ARG A 102 -26.72 -15.10 -7.10
N ILE A 103 -27.14 -14.82 -8.34
CA ILE A 103 -27.93 -15.76 -9.16
C ILE A 103 -27.20 -17.08 -9.37
N PHE A 104 -25.91 -17.01 -9.72
CA PHE A 104 -25.09 -18.22 -9.90
C PHE A 104 -25.03 -19.09 -8.64
N LEU A 105 -24.89 -18.47 -7.46
CA LEU A 105 -24.86 -19.19 -6.19
C LEU A 105 -26.24 -19.75 -5.80
N GLU A 106 -27.33 -19.04 -6.11
CA GLU A 106 -28.71 -19.53 -5.90
C GLU A 106 -28.99 -20.78 -6.74
N GLU A 107 -28.61 -20.78 -8.03
CA GLU A 107 -28.76 -21.93 -8.93
C GLU A 107 -27.93 -23.15 -8.47
N GLU A 108 -26.78 -22.90 -7.85
CA GLU A 108 -25.91 -23.94 -7.30
C GLU A 108 -26.31 -24.38 -5.88
N GLY A 109 -27.35 -23.78 -5.30
CA GLY A 109 -27.82 -24.07 -3.94
C GLY A 109 -26.77 -23.75 -2.85
N ASN A 110 -25.97 -22.69 -3.06
CA ASN A 110 -24.89 -22.30 -2.15
C ASN A 110 -25.35 -21.20 -1.19
N ASP A 111 -25.21 -21.44 0.12
CA ASP A 111 -25.65 -20.52 1.19
C ASP A 111 -25.01 -19.12 1.13
N LEU A 112 -23.84 -19.00 0.47
CA LEU A 112 -23.18 -17.71 0.25
C LEU A 112 -24.00 -16.75 -0.62
N ALA A 113 -24.99 -17.25 -1.39
CA ALA A 113 -25.90 -16.41 -2.16
C ALA A 113 -26.54 -15.30 -1.30
N SER A 114 -26.97 -15.65 -0.09
CA SER A 114 -27.59 -14.70 0.86
C SER A 114 -26.71 -13.50 1.19
N LYS A 115 -25.38 -13.66 1.18
CA LYS A 115 -24.41 -12.59 1.46
C LYS A 115 -24.36 -11.53 0.37
N PHE A 116 -24.67 -11.90 -0.88
CA PHE A 116 -24.70 -10.98 -2.01
C PHE A 116 -26.05 -10.27 -2.17
N ASN A 117 -26.98 -10.50 -1.24
CA ASN A 117 -28.22 -9.74 -1.10
C ASN A 117 -28.27 -8.92 0.20
N ASP A 118 -27.29 -9.10 1.10
CA ASP A 118 -27.22 -8.39 2.37
C ASP A 118 -26.54 -7.03 2.16
N GLU A 119 -27.32 -5.96 2.24
CA GLU A 119 -26.86 -4.58 2.07
C GLU A 119 -25.70 -4.22 3.02
N HIS A 120 -25.70 -4.75 4.23
CA HIS A 120 -24.66 -4.47 5.21
C HIS A 120 -23.33 -5.17 4.86
N VAL A 121 -23.41 -6.37 4.28
CA VAL A 121 -22.26 -7.07 3.70
C VAL A 121 -21.74 -6.33 2.47
N LEU A 122 -22.64 -5.88 1.58
CA LEU A 122 -22.28 -5.17 0.35
C LEU A 122 -21.65 -3.79 0.62
N MET A 123 -22.12 -3.05 1.64
CA MET A 123 -21.46 -1.81 2.09
C MET A 123 -20.02 -2.06 2.55
N LYS A 124 -19.80 -3.12 3.34
CA LYS A 124 -18.45 -3.52 3.79
C LYS A 124 -17.56 -3.94 2.62
N LEU A 125 -18.11 -4.67 1.65
CA LEU A 125 -17.42 -5.05 0.43
C LEU A 125 -17.01 -3.82 -0.39
N ALA A 126 -17.91 -2.84 -0.56
CA ALA A 126 -17.63 -1.61 -1.29
C ALA A 126 -16.51 -0.79 -0.63
N TYR A 127 -16.57 -0.64 0.70
CA TYR A 127 -15.48 -0.02 1.47
C TYR A 127 -14.14 -0.77 1.31
N LEU A 128 -14.15 -2.11 1.39
CA LEU A 128 -12.94 -2.91 1.20
C LEU A 128 -12.38 -2.74 -0.21
N SER A 129 -13.23 -2.70 -1.24
CA SER A 129 -12.81 -2.39 -2.61
C SER A 129 -12.02 -1.09 -2.67
N ASP A 130 -12.58 0.01 -2.13
CA ASP A 130 -11.91 1.31 -2.12
C ASP A 130 -10.60 1.31 -1.33
N MET A 131 -10.59 0.72 -0.13
CA MET A 131 -9.40 0.70 0.72
C MET A 131 -8.27 -0.11 0.09
N PHE A 132 -8.58 -1.27 -0.51
CA PHE A 132 -7.57 -2.08 -1.18
C PHE A 132 -7.05 -1.45 -2.48
N VAL A 133 -7.87 -0.66 -3.20
CA VAL A 133 -7.38 0.15 -4.33
C VAL A 133 -6.33 1.16 -3.84
N LYS A 134 -6.63 1.90 -2.77
CA LYS A 134 -5.71 2.91 -2.21
C LYS A 134 -4.41 2.29 -1.67
N LEU A 135 -4.49 1.12 -1.04
CA LEU A 135 -3.31 0.35 -0.62
C LEU A 135 -2.47 -0.10 -1.81
N ASN A 136 -3.12 -0.56 -2.88
CA ASN A 136 -2.42 -0.96 -4.10
C ASN A 136 -1.77 0.23 -4.81
N GLU A 137 -2.41 1.41 -4.82
CA GLU A 137 -1.81 2.64 -5.34
C GLU A 137 -0.54 3.03 -4.57
N LEU A 138 -0.57 2.99 -3.24
CA LEU A 138 0.63 3.19 -2.43
C LEU A 138 1.70 2.18 -2.84
N ASN A 139 1.35 0.90 -2.88
CA ASN A 139 2.31 -0.15 -3.20
C ASN A 139 2.97 0.04 -4.57
N LEU A 140 2.20 0.44 -5.60
CA LEU A 140 2.75 0.76 -6.92
C LEU A 140 3.70 1.96 -6.87
N GLN A 141 3.40 2.99 -6.07
CA GLN A 141 4.30 4.13 -5.86
C GLN A 141 5.61 3.71 -5.17
N LEU A 142 5.60 2.66 -4.35
CA LEU A 142 6.78 2.10 -3.71
C LEU A 142 7.61 1.19 -4.63
N GLN A 143 7.05 0.75 -5.77
CA GLN A 143 7.71 -0.11 -6.76
C GLN A 143 8.35 0.65 -7.93
N GLY A 144 8.19 1.97 -8.00
CA GLY A 144 8.65 2.76 -9.14
C GLY A 144 10.18 2.73 -9.35
N ASN A 145 10.62 2.91 -10.60
CA ASN A 145 12.05 3.10 -10.89
C ASN A 145 12.53 4.45 -10.29
N ASN A 146 13.78 4.51 -9.82
CA ASN A 146 14.41 5.69 -9.21
C ASN A 146 13.77 6.19 -7.89
N THR A 147 13.13 5.32 -7.11
CA THR A 147 12.63 5.68 -5.77
C THR A 147 13.71 5.45 -4.72
N HIS A 148 14.40 6.51 -4.32
CA HIS A 148 15.31 6.49 -3.18
C HIS A 148 14.54 6.44 -1.86
N HIS A 149 15.18 5.93 -0.81
CA HIS A 149 14.59 5.84 0.53
C HIS A 149 13.91 7.14 1.03
N PRO A 150 14.46 8.35 0.80
CA PRO A 150 13.78 9.59 1.17
C PRO A 150 12.41 9.77 0.50
N HIS A 151 12.33 9.57 -0.82
CA HIS A 151 11.07 9.69 -1.56
C HIS A 151 10.06 8.63 -1.14
N LEU A 152 10.53 7.41 -0.85
CA LEU A 152 9.69 6.34 -0.36
C LEU A 152 9.11 6.66 1.03
N ALA A 153 9.91 7.26 1.92
CA ALA A 153 9.44 7.72 3.22
C ALA A 153 8.33 8.78 3.10
N ASP A 154 8.44 9.69 2.13
CA ASP A 154 7.39 10.70 1.86
C ASP A 154 6.09 10.07 1.37
N LYS A 155 6.16 9.02 0.54
CA LYS A 155 4.95 8.30 0.09
C LYS A 155 4.24 7.64 1.27
N ILE A 156 4.99 6.99 2.16
CA ILE A 156 4.45 6.39 3.39
C ILE A 156 3.86 7.47 4.29
N GLN A 157 4.57 8.58 4.54
CA GLN A 157 4.09 9.67 5.39
C GLN A 157 2.80 10.29 4.84
N SER A 158 2.77 10.57 3.54
CA SER A 158 1.58 11.06 2.83
C SER A 158 0.40 10.10 2.99
N PHE A 159 0.63 8.79 2.89
CA PHE A 159 -0.42 7.80 3.10
C PHE A 159 -0.92 7.76 4.56
N THR A 160 -0.02 7.86 5.54
CA THR A 160 -0.39 7.94 6.95
C THR A 160 -1.24 9.18 7.25
N TRP A 161 -0.93 10.33 6.64
CA TRP A 161 -1.77 11.53 6.73
C TRP A 161 -3.13 11.36 6.05
N LYS A 162 -3.19 10.63 4.93
CA LYS A 162 -4.48 10.29 4.30
C LYS A 162 -5.32 9.39 5.21
N LEU A 163 -4.74 8.39 5.86
CA LEU A 163 -5.43 7.55 6.85
C LEU A 163 -6.00 8.40 8.00
N ASP A 164 -5.23 9.35 8.52
CA ASP A 164 -5.71 10.29 9.53
C ASP A 164 -6.90 11.12 9.05
N MET A 165 -6.78 11.69 7.86
CA MET A 165 -7.81 12.50 7.23
C MET A 165 -9.10 11.69 6.97
N TRP A 166 -8.99 10.46 6.45
CA TRP A 166 -10.14 9.58 6.24
C TRP A 166 -10.82 9.19 7.55
N GLY A 167 -10.05 8.93 8.62
CA GLY A 167 -10.60 8.67 9.95
C GLY A 167 -11.47 9.83 10.44
N ARG A 168 -10.96 11.06 10.37
CA ARG A 168 -11.71 12.28 10.75
C ARG A 168 -12.94 12.54 9.88
N ARG A 169 -12.92 12.15 8.61
CA ARG A 169 -14.08 12.25 7.71
C ARG A 169 -15.17 11.25 8.08
N LEU A 170 -14.80 9.99 8.34
CA LEU A 170 -15.76 8.98 8.78
C LEU A 170 -16.42 9.34 10.11
N GLU A 171 -15.72 10.00 11.03
CA GLU A 171 -16.32 10.52 12.28
C GLU A 171 -17.43 11.54 12.04
N ARG A 172 -17.38 12.26 10.91
CA ARG A 172 -18.38 13.26 10.50
C ARG A 172 -19.45 12.68 9.57
N GLY A 173 -19.37 11.38 9.27
CA GLY A 173 -20.26 10.73 8.30
C GLY A 173 -19.88 10.96 6.83
N ASP A 174 -18.73 11.58 6.54
CA ASP A 174 -18.25 11.83 5.18
C ASP A 174 -17.57 10.58 4.60
N ILE A 175 -18.10 10.10 3.46
CA ILE A 175 -17.61 8.94 2.72
C ILE A 175 -17.06 9.30 1.33
N ASP A 176 -16.88 10.58 1.00
CA ASP A 176 -16.43 11.03 -0.34
C ASP A 176 -15.09 10.43 -0.77
N SER A 177 -14.29 10.01 0.20
CA SER A 177 -13.01 9.34 -0.07
C SER A 177 -13.15 7.90 -0.56
N PHE A 178 -14.35 7.31 -0.51
CA PHE A 178 -14.66 5.91 -0.82
C PHE A 178 -15.71 5.85 -1.93
N GLU A 179 -15.24 5.91 -3.18
CA GLU A 179 -16.08 6.07 -4.37
C GLU A 179 -17.05 4.89 -4.58
N ASN A 180 -16.58 3.64 -4.42
CA ASN A 180 -17.44 2.47 -4.54
C ASN A 180 -18.50 2.43 -3.44
N LEU A 181 -18.11 2.75 -2.19
CA LEU A 181 -19.04 2.82 -1.06
C LEU A 181 -20.10 3.90 -1.29
N LYS A 182 -19.68 5.09 -1.71
CA LYS A 182 -20.56 6.22 -1.99
C LYS A 182 -21.55 5.88 -3.11
N ALA A 183 -21.05 5.38 -4.24
CA ALA A 183 -21.89 4.97 -5.35
C ALA A 183 -22.89 3.87 -4.94
N PHE A 184 -22.45 2.88 -4.16
CA PHE A 184 -23.35 1.83 -3.66
C PHE A 184 -24.47 2.40 -2.78
N ILE A 185 -24.15 3.30 -1.86
CA ILE A 185 -25.14 3.92 -0.97
C ILE A 185 -26.13 4.79 -1.75
N GLU A 186 -25.64 5.59 -2.70
CA GLU A 186 -26.48 6.50 -3.49
C GLU A 186 -27.41 5.73 -4.44
N ILE A 187 -26.91 4.70 -5.13
CA ILE A 187 -27.70 3.87 -6.07
C ILE A 187 -28.83 3.12 -5.35
N ASN A 188 -28.58 2.67 -4.12
CA ASN A 188 -29.54 1.86 -3.35
C ASN A 188 -30.34 2.70 -2.33
N GLU A 189 -30.17 4.03 -2.30
CA GLU A 189 -30.84 4.96 -1.37
C GLU A 189 -30.69 4.57 0.12
N LEU A 190 -29.49 4.09 0.50
CA LEU A 190 -29.23 3.55 1.84
C LEU A 190 -28.64 4.58 2.81
N GLN A 191 -28.64 4.24 4.10
CA GLN A 191 -27.79 4.88 5.10
C GLN A 191 -26.58 4.00 5.41
N ASN A 192 -25.40 4.60 5.58
CA ASN A 192 -24.22 3.84 5.95
C ASN A 192 -24.27 3.38 7.41
N THR A 193 -24.55 2.10 7.63
CA THR A 193 -24.57 1.49 8.97
C THR A 193 -23.23 0.85 9.36
N ALA A 194 -22.25 0.83 8.45
CA ALA A 194 -20.97 0.15 8.62
C ALA A 194 -19.82 1.08 9.12
N PHE A 195 -20.11 2.34 9.49
CA PHE A 195 -19.12 3.28 10.05
C PHE A 195 -18.26 2.73 11.20
N PRO A 196 -18.79 1.97 12.20
CA PRO A 196 -17.96 1.46 13.29
C PRO A 196 -16.81 0.59 12.79
N CYS A 197 -17.09 -0.42 11.97
CA CYS A 197 -16.07 -1.34 11.47
C CYS A 197 -15.04 -0.66 10.54
N MET A 198 -15.46 0.39 9.80
CA MET A 198 -14.56 1.20 8.97
C MET A 198 -13.61 2.06 9.80
N ARG A 199 -14.14 2.72 10.85
CA ARG A 199 -13.31 3.53 11.77
C ARG A 199 -12.30 2.67 12.53
N ASP A 200 -12.73 1.50 12.99
CA ASP A 200 -11.84 0.54 13.65
C ASP A 200 -10.72 0.10 12.72
N HIS A 201 -11.05 -0.18 11.45
CA HIS A 201 -10.07 -0.57 10.45
C HIS A 201 -9.06 0.54 10.14
N ILE A 202 -9.52 1.78 9.90
CA ILE A 202 -8.60 2.91 9.67
C ILE A 202 -7.70 3.13 10.88
N SER A 203 -8.25 3.05 12.10
CA SER A 203 -7.48 3.21 13.34
C SER A 203 -6.42 2.12 13.47
N ALA A 204 -6.79 0.87 13.19
CA ALA A 204 -5.87 -0.26 13.16
C ALA A 204 -4.76 -0.09 12.11
N LEU A 205 -5.11 0.36 10.90
CA LEU A 205 -4.14 0.67 9.85
C LEU A 205 -3.18 1.78 10.30
N LYS A 206 -3.66 2.87 10.90
CA LYS A 206 -2.79 3.94 11.42
C LYS A 206 -1.77 3.41 12.43
N VAL A 207 -2.22 2.64 13.42
CA VAL A 207 -1.34 2.03 14.43
C VAL A 207 -0.33 1.08 13.77
N SER A 208 -0.78 0.26 12.83
CA SER A 208 0.08 -0.69 12.12
C SER A 208 1.12 0.03 11.26
N PHE A 209 0.74 1.05 10.49
CA PHE A 209 1.66 1.87 9.72
C PHE A 209 2.68 2.58 10.61
N GLN A 210 2.27 3.14 11.75
CA GLN A 210 3.20 3.74 12.72
C GLN A 210 4.18 2.71 13.33
N LYS A 211 3.71 1.48 13.56
CA LYS A 211 4.55 0.38 14.05
C LYS A 211 5.60 -0.03 13.02
N TYR A 212 5.20 -0.14 11.76
CA TYR A 212 6.07 -0.61 10.68
C TYR A 212 6.90 0.50 10.04
N PHE A 213 6.51 1.77 10.19
CA PHE A 213 7.14 2.97 9.65
C PHE A 213 7.12 4.05 10.74
N SER A 214 8.28 4.37 11.29
CA SER A 214 8.38 5.35 12.37
C SER A 214 8.03 6.75 11.85
N VAL A 215 7.43 7.59 12.68
CA VAL A 215 7.01 8.96 12.30
C VAL A 215 8.18 9.82 11.81
N ASP A 216 9.38 9.57 12.33
CA ASP A 216 10.62 10.27 11.95
C ASP A 216 11.34 9.66 10.73
N ASP A 217 10.75 8.65 10.08
CA ASP A 217 11.36 8.00 8.91
C ASP A 217 11.52 8.96 7.73
N SER A 218 10.72 10.04 7.61
CA SER A 218 10.90 11.04 6.55
C SER A 218 11.94 12.11 6.95
N ALA A 219 11.78 12.75 8.11
CA ALA A 219 12.63 13.87 8.55
C ALA A 219 14.12 13.50 8.67
N LYS A 220 14.44 12.24 9.00
CA LYS A 220 15.83 11.75 9.03
C LYS A 220 16.55 11.84 7.68
N TYR A 221 15.81 12.04 6.59
CA TYR A 221 16.34 12.19 5.25
C TYR A 221 16.34 13.65 4.76
N ASP A 222 16.04 14.63 5.61
CA ASP A 222 16.02 16.05 5.23
C ASP A 222 17.39 16.51 4.73
N TRP A 223 18.46 16.14 5.42
CA TRP A 223 19.85 16.41 5.01
C TRP A 223 20.23 15.78 3.66
N ILE A 224 19.48 14.76 3.21
CA ILE A 224 19.67 14.12 1.90
C ILE A 224 18.87 14.86 0.81
N ARG A 225 17.66 15.31 1.15
CA ARG A 225 16.71 15.96 0.23
C ARG A 225 17.01 17.44 0.00
N ASP A 226 17.51 18.12 1.02
CA ASP A 226 17.90 19.52 0.96
C ASP A 226 19.10 19.80 1.87
N PRO A 227 20.30 19.29 1.51
CA PRO A 227 21.50 19.42 2.33
C PRO A 227 21.88 20.88 2.63
N PHE A 228 21.51 21.83 1.77
CA PHE A 228 21.92 23.24 1.92
C PHE A 228 21.04 24.03 2.89
N VAL A 229 19.95 23.44 3.38
CA VAL A 229 19.00 24.05 4.33
C VAL A 229 18.86 23.19 5.59
N ALA A 230 18.95 21.87 5.46
CA ALA A 230 18.75 20.95 6.57
C ALA A 230 19.94 20.92 7.53
N THR A 231 19.63 20.69 8.81
CA THR A 231 20.63 20.45 9.86
C THR A 231 21.29 19.09 9.68
N PRO A 232 22.60 18.96 10.00
CA PRO A 232 23.26 17.66 10.00
C PRO A 232 22.58 16.70 11.00
N PRO A 233 22.50 15.40 10.69
CA PRO A 233 22.03 14.40 11.64
C PRO A 233 22.86 14.39 12.93
N THR A 234 22.19 14.24 14.06
CA THR A 234 22.85 14.10 15.38
C THR A 234 23.72 12.86 15.52
N THR A 235 23.61 11.92 14.58
CA THR A 235 24.42 10.71 14.51
C THR A 235 25.77 10.91 13.82
N PHE A 236 26.02 12.08 13.23
CA PHE A 236 27.31 12.38 12.59
C PHE A 236 28.42 12.46 13.65
N SER A 237 29.56 11.89 13.32
CA SER A 237 30.83 12.16 14.00
C SER A 237 31.31 13.57 13.68
N THR A 238 32.23 14.10 14.48
CA THR A 238 32.82 15.43 14.23
C THR A 238 33.40 15.58 12.82
N ALA A 239 34.10 14.55 12.32
CA ALA A 239 34.69 14.60 10.97
C ALA A 239 33.63 14.56 9.85
N GLU A 240 32.51 13.85 10.06
CA GLU A 240 31.38 13.86 9.13
C GLU A 240 30.64 15.20 9.17
N GLU A 241 30.49 15.81 10.35
CA GLU A 241 29.87 17.13 10.47
C GLU A 241 30.72 18.23 9.81
N GLU A 242 32.05 18.20 9.99
CA GLU A 242 32.99 19.11 9.33
C GLU A 242 32.88 19.03 7.79
N GLN A 243 32.91 17.82 7.21
CA GLN A 243 32.75 17.66 5.76
C GLN A 243 31.37 18.08 5.27
N TYR A 244 30.32 17.87 6.07
CA TYR A 244 28.98 18.32 5.71
C TYR A 244 28.90 19.85 5.67
N ILE A 245 29.52 20.53 6.63
CA ILE A 245 29.61 22.00 6.66
C ILE A 245 30.39 22.52 5.45
N GLU A 246 31.53 21.92 5.12
CA GLU A 246 32.33 22.30 3.95
C GLU A 246 31.54 22.14 2.64
N MET A 247 30.91 20.97 2.44
CA MET A 247 30.10 20.67 1.25
C MET A 247 28.92 21.63 1.12
N THR A 248 28.20 21.89 2.20
CA THR A 248 27.00 22.76 2.19
C THR A 248 27.36 24.25 2.05
N SER A 249 28.60 24.62 2.36
CA SER A 249 29.16 25.95 2.14
C SER A 249 29.70 26.15 0.72
N ASP A 250 29.95 25.08 -0.04
CA ASP A 250 30.42 25.18 -1.42
C ASP A 250 29.31 25.59 -2.40
N SER A 251 29.47 26.77 -2.98
CA SER A 251 28.58 27.30 -4.02
C SER A 251 28.52 26.43 -5.28
N THR A 252 29.60 25.74 -5.63
CA THR A 252 29.68 24.83 -6.77
C THR A 252 28.79 23.62 -6.52
N MET A 253 28.90 22.99 -5.33
CA MET A 253 28.02 21.89 -4.91
C MET A 253 26.55 22.33 -4.92
N ARG A 254 26.24 23.55 -4.45
CA ARG A 254 24.87 24.09 -4.47
C ARG A 254 24.31 24.23 -5.88
N LEU A 255 25.12 24.67 -6.85
CA LEU A 255 24.70 24.76 -8.25
C LEU A 255 24.54 23.36 -8.88
N LEU A 256 25.47 22.44 -8.58
CA LEU A 256 25.42 21.07 -9.07
C LEU A 256 24.17 20.34 -8.58
N PHE A 257 23.78 20.52 -7.31
CA PHE A 257 22.58 19.93 -6.72
C PHE A 257 21.31 20.29 -7.51
N LYS A 258 21.18 21.55 -7.95
CA LYS A 258 20.04 22.02 -8.75
C LYS A 258 20.03 21.48 -10.18
N SER A 259 21.19 21.08 -10.69
CA SER A 259 21.38 20.66 -12.08
C SER A 259 21.34 19.14 -12.30
N LYS A 260 21.37 18.35 -11.22
CA LYS A 260 21.47 16.88 -11.26
C LYS A 260 20.27 16.21 -10.58
N THR A 261 20.09 14.92 -10.87
CA THR A 261 19.21 14.07 -10.04
C THR A 261 19.83 13.89 -8.66
N MET A 262 19.01 13.59 -7.65
CA MET A 262 19.50 13.36 -6.28
C MET A 262 20.63 12.31 -6.24
N ALA A 263 20.43 11.15 -6.89
CA ALA A 263 21.49 10.14 -7.01
C ALA A 263 22.74 10.66 -7.73
N GLY A 264 22.57 11.36 -8.86
CA GLY A 264 23.70 11.88 -9.62
C GLY A 264 24.48 12.96 -8.89
N PHE A 265 23.83 13.71 -8.00
CA PHE A 265 24.50 14.64 -7.10
C PHE A 265 25.32 13.88 -6.05
N TRP A 266 24.70 13.00 -5.26
CA TRP A 266 25.37 12.32 -4.16
C TRP A 266 26.53 11.43 -4.63
N VAL A 267 26.41 10.73 -5.77
CA VAL A 267 27.54 10.00 -6.38
C VAL A 267 28.69 10.93 -6.81
N GLY A 268 28.40 12.19 -7.12
CA GLY A 268 29.43 13.17 -7.44
C GLY A 268 30.17 13.69 -6.20
N VAL A 269 29.51 13.68 -5.04
CA VAL A 269 30.05 14.17 -3.76
C VAL A 269 31.18 13.28 -3.23
N GLU A 270 31.19 11.98 -3.55
CA GLU A 270 32.24 11.01 -3.13
C GLU A 270 33.66 11.52 -3.32
N LYS A 271 33.91 12.18 -4.45
CA LYS A 271 35.25 12.55 -4.89
C LYS A 271 35.88 13.63 -4.01
N GLU A 272 35.05 14.51 -3.45
CA GLU A 272 35.49 15.67 -2.69
C GLU A 272 35.17 15.52 -1.20
N TYR A 273 34.09 14.81 -0.84
CA TYR A 273 33.62 14.62 0.53
C TYR A 273 33.28 13.14 0.82
N PRO A 274 34.29 12.26 0.92
CA PRO A 274 34.09 10.81 0.99
C PRO A 274 33.42 10.32 2.29
N LEU A 275 33.44 11.09 3.38
CA LEU A 275 32.79 10.68 4.63
C LEU A 275 31.26 10.84 4.57
N ILE A 276 30.76 11.79 3.77
CA ILE A 276 29.32 12.07 3.65
C ILE A 276 28.61 11.05 2.76
N GLU A 277 29.23 10.65 1.66
CA GLU A 277 28.59 9.72 0.72
C GLU A 277 28.46 8.30 1.30
N ASN A 278 29.41 7.87 2.15
CA ASN A 278 29.35 6.59 2.85
C ASN A 278 28.11 6.46 3.77
N LEU A 279 27.42 7.56 4.08
CA LEU A 279 26.17 7.59 4.84
C LEU A 279 24.93 7.58 3.92
N PHE A 280 25.09 7.94 2.64
CA PHE A 280 24.04 7.93 1.61
C PHE A 280 23.90 6.54 0.94
N LEU A 281 25.01 5.89 0.58
CA LEU A 281 25.01 4.60 -0.13
C LEU A 281 24.42 3.40 0.63
N PRO A 282 24.51 3.28 1.97
CA PRO A 282 23.86 2.20 2.73
C PRO A 282 22.33 2.26 2.72
N GLY A 283 21.77 3.40 2.29
CA GLY A 283 20.35 3.67 2.14
C GLY A 283 19.89 3.74 0.67
N MET A 284 20.59 3.07 -0.26
CA MET A 284 20.03 2.72 -1.58
C MET A 284 19.60 1.26 -1.63
#